data_AF-A0A182I0J9-F1
#
_entry.id   AF-A0A182I0J9-F1
#
_cell.length_a   1.000
_cell.length_b   1.000
_cell.length_c   1.000
_cell.angle_alpha   90.00
_cell.angle_beta   90.00
_cell.angle_gamma   90.00
#
_symmetry.space_group_name_H-M   'P 1'
#
loop_
_entity.id
_entity.type
_entity.pdbx_description
1 polymer ?
#
loop_
_entity_poly.entity_id
_entity_poly.type
_entity_poly.pdbx_seq_one_letter_code
_entity_poly.pdbx_strand_id
1 'polypeptide(L)' 'MDNFDYLTRDWSILGPHHLDEFVRLWSEYDPDAKGRIKHLDVVTLLRKISPPLGFGKLCPHRVA' A
#
# COMPACT_ATOMS: atom_id res chain seq x y z
N MET A 1 27.81 0.98 -4.65
CA MET A 1 27.56 0.59 -3.24
C MET A 1 26.07 0.30 -3.03
N ASP A 2 25.32 0.04 -4.11
CA ASP A 2 23.85 0.10 -4.15
C ASP A 2 23.15 -1.18 -3.66
N ASN A 3 23.90 -2.25 -3.44
CA ASN A 3 23.34 -3.56 -3.08
C ASN A 3 23.37 -3.85 -1.57
N PHE A 4 24.02 -3.01 -0.76
CA PHE A 4 24.11 -3.24 0.69
C PHE A 4 22.73 -3.09 1.35
N ASP A 5 21.96 -2.08 0.95
CA ASP A 5 20.59 -1.85 1.42
C ASP A 5 19.60 -2.95 0.99
N TYR A 6 19.87 -3.66 -0.11
CA TYR A 6 19.06 -4.81 -0.50
C TYR A 6 19.37 -6.03 0.36
N LEU A 7 20.67 -6.30 0.61
CA LEU A 7 21.14 -7.47 1.36
C LEU A 7 20.87 -7.40 2.86
N THR A 8 20.84 -6.19 3.43
CA THR A 8 20.61 -5.96 4.86
C THR A 8 19.19 -5.51 5.17
N ARG A 9 18.30 -5.50 4.17
CA ARG A 9 16.92 -5.04 4.36
C ARG A 9 16.15 -6.00 5.24
N ASP A 10 15.55 -5.45 6.28
CA ASP A 10 14.50 -6.13 7.01
C ASP A 10 13.22 -6.12 6.16
N TRP A 11 12.88 -7.29 5.60
CA TRP A 11 11.70 -7.48 4.75
C TRP A 11 10.38 -7.43 5.53
N SER A 12 10.44 -7.53 6.87
CA SER A 12 9.24 -7.37 7.71
C SER A 12 8.79 -5.90 7.83
N ILE A 13 9.67 -4.95 7.50
CA ILE A 13 9.42 -3.52 7.51
C ILE A 13 8.97 -3.06 6.12
N LEU A 14 8.20 -1.97 6.05
CA LEU A 14 7.73 -1.38 4.80
C LEU A 14 8.89 -1.07 3.85
N GLY A 15 9.08 -1.92 2.85
CA GLY A 15 10.01 -1.72 1.73
C GLY A 15 9.33 -1.41 0.38
N PRO A 16 10.13 -1.08 -0.66
CA PRO A 16 9.65 -0.73 -2.00
C PRO A 16 8.77 -1.80 -2.65
N HIS A 17 9.04 -3.08 -2.37
CA HIS A 17 8.26 -4.21 -2.89
C HIS A 17 6.79 -4.19 -2.43
N HIS A 18 6.46 -3.55 -1.30
CA HIS A 18 5.07 -3.35 -0.88
C HIS A 18 4.37 -2.24 -1.65
N LEU A 19 5.13 -1.31 -2.25
CA LEU A 19 4.57 -0.19 -3.00
C LEU A 19 4.09 -0.62 -4.39
N ASP A 20 4.64 -1.69 -4.96
CA ASP A 20 4.22 -2.21 -6.26
C ASP A 20 2.74 -2.61 -6.26
N GLU A 21 2.27 -3.26 -5.19
CA GLU A 21 0.86 -3.61 -5.02
C GLU A 21 -0.02 -2.36 -4.88
N PHE A 22 0.45 -1.34 -4.14
CA PHE A 22 -0.26 -0.08 -3.99
C PHE A 22 -0.41 0.65 -5.33
N VAL A 23 0.65 0.78 -6.11
CA VAL A 23 0.63 1.47 -7.42
C VAL A 23 -0.34 0.76 -8.37
N ARG A 24 -0.32 -0.58 -8.38
CA ARG A 24 -1.24 -1.37 -9.20
C ARG A 24 -2.69 -1.09 -8.82
N LEU A 25 -3.03 -1.17 -7.54
CA LEU A 25 -4.39 -0.92 -7.07
C LEU A 25 -4.80 0.55 -7.26
N TRP A 26 -3.90 1.50 -7.02
CA TRP A 26 -4.17 2.92 -7.23
C TRP A 26 -4.68 3.22 -8.63
N SER A 27 -4.10 2.57 -9.66
CA SER A 27 -4.54 2.76 -11.05
C SER A 27 -5.99 2.34 -11.32
N GLU A 28 -6.56 1.45 -10.50
CA GLU A 28 -8.00 1.11 -10.58
C GLU A 28 -8.89 2.24 -10.07
N TYR A 29 -8.40 3.04 -9.11
CA TYR A 29 -9.16 4.12 -8.47
C TYR A 29 -8.91 5.49 -9.10
N ASP A 30 -7.74 5.71 -9.70
CA ASP A 30 -7.36 6.93 -10.41
C ASP A 30 -6.87 6.63 -11.84
N PRO A 31 -7.77 6.17 -12.74
CA PRO A 31 -7.41 5.78 -14.10
C PRO A 31 -6.92 6.96 -14.95
N ASP A 32 -7.32 8.18 -14.59
CA ASP A 32 -6.95 9.42 -15.29
C ASP A 32 -5.65 10.06 -14.74
N ALA A 33 -4.98 9.41 -13.77
CA ALA A 33 -3.77 9.91 -13.12
C ALA A 33 -3.92 11.35 -12.56
N LYS A 34 -5.06 11.67 -11.95
CA LYS A 34 -5.34 12.98 -11.32
C LYS A 34 -4.55 13.20 -10.03
N GLY A 35 -3.95 12.14 -9.47
CA GLY A 35 -3.22 12.14 -8.20
C GLY A 35 -4.12 12.26 -6.98
N ARG A 36 -5.44 12.03 -7.13
CA ARG A 36 -6.41 12.17 -6.05
C ARG A 36 -7.62 11.25 -6.24
N ILE A 37 -8.10 10.69 -5.13
CA ILE A 37 -9.30 9.87 -5.05
C ILE A 37 -10.19 10.36 -3.89
N LYS A 38 -11.45 9.93 -3.83
CA LYS A 38 -12.32 10.33 -2.71
C LYS A 38 -11.85 9.65 -1.42
N HIS A 39 -12.04 10.31 -0.28
CA HIS A 39 -11.64 9.77 1.03
C HIS A 39 -12.27 8.38 1.32
N LEU A 40 -13.50 8.14 0.86
CA LEU A 40 -14.15 6.83 0.99
C LEU A 40 -13.41 5.73 0.22
N ASP A 41 -12.90 6.06 -0.97
CA ASP A 41 -12.18 5.12 -1.82
C ASP A 41 -10.83 4.74 -1.21
N VAL A 42 -10.16 5.69 -0.53
CA VAL A 42 -8.89 5.44 0.20
C VAL A 42 -9.06 4.31 1.22
N VAL A 43 -10.14 4.32 2.00
CA VAL A 43 -10.38 3.27 3.01
C VAL A 43 -10.60 1.92 2.33
N THR A 44 -11.32 1.87 1.20
CA THR A 44 -11.51 0.62 0.45
C THR A 44 -10.22 0.12 -0.19
N LEU A 45 -9.36 1.02 -0.68
CA LEU A 45 -8.06 0.70 -1.25
C LEU A 45 -7.13 0.11 -0.19
N LEU A 46 -7.00 0.75 0.98
CA LEU A 46 -6.15 0.27 2.07
C LEU A 46 -6.61 -1.08 2.65
N ARG A 47 -7.90 -1.41 2.56
CA ARG A 47 -8.43 -2.74 2.94
C ARG A 47 -8.04 -3.85 1.97
N LYS A 48 -7.75 -3.53 0.72
CA LYS A 48 -7.30 -4.51 -0.29
C LYS A 48 -5.81 -4.83 -0.17
N ILE A 49 -5.03 -3.90 0.36
CA ILE A 49 -3.57 -4.06 0.54
C ILE A 49 -3.30 -4.76 1.86
N SER A 50 -2.36 -5.71 1.86
CA SER A 50 -1.96 -6.39 3.11
C SER A 50 -1.00 -5.51 3.94
N PRO A 51 -0.90 -5.74 5.26
CA PRO A 51 0.19 -5.18 6.06
C PRO A 51 1.56 -5.54 5.44
N PRO A 52 2.58 -4.66 5.54
CA PRO A 52 2.68 -3.49 6.41
C PRO A 52 2.07 -2.18 5.86
N LEU A 53 1.62 -2.14 4.59
CA LEU A 53 1.12 -0.91 3.97
C LEU A 53 -0.39 -0.72 4.15
N GLY A 54 -1.16 -1.80 4.02
CA GLY A 54 -2.61 -1.79 4.18
C GLY A 54 -3.07 -2.38 5.50
N PHE A 55 -4.38 -2.65 5.59
CA PHE A 55 -5.00 -3.13 6.81
C PHE A 55 -4.93 -4.64 6.96
N GLY A 56 -4.71 -5.11 8.18
CA GLY A 56 -4.80 -6.54 8.49
C GLY A 56 -6.22 -7.08 8.28
N LYS A 57 -6.31 -8.39 8.01
CA LYS A 57 -7.60 -9.09 7.77
C LYS A 57 -8.64 -8.89 8.89
N LEU A 58 -8.20 -8.58 10.10
CA LEU A 58 -9.05 -8.37 11.28
C LEU A 58 -9.29 -6.88 11.60
N CYS A 59 -8.90 -5.95 10.71
CA CYS A 59 -9.04 -4.52 10.95
C CYS A 59 -10.52 -4.10 10.99
N PRO A 60 -11.05 -3.68 12.16
CA PRO A 60 -12.46 -3.35 12.29
C PRO A 60 -12.82 -2.09 11.49
N HIS A 61 -14.11 -1.92 11.17
CA HIS A 61 -14.60 -0.76 10.40
C HIS A 61 -14.40 0.60 11.08
N ARG A 62 -14.14 0.63 12.38
CA ARG A 62 -14.05 1.86 13.19
C ARG A 62 -12.62 2.32 13.51
N VAL A 63 -11.60 1.53 13.19
CA VAL A 63 -10.18 1.84 13.50
C VAL A 63 -9.42 2.30 12.25
N ALA A 64 -10.08 2.26 11.09
CA ALA A 64 -9.56 2.68 9.79
C ALA A 64 -10.05 4.09 9.42
#